data_AF-A0A2J8GKX3-F1
#
_entry.id   AF-A0A2J8GKX3-F1
#
_cell.length_a   1.000
_cell.length_b   1.000
_cell.length_c   1.000
_cell.angle_alpha   90.00
_cell.angle_beta   90.00
_cell.angle_gamma   90.00
#
_symmetry.space_group_name_H-M   'P 1'
#
loop_
_entity.id
_entity.type
_entity.pdbx_description
1 polymer ?
#
loop_
_entity_poly.entity_id
_entity_poly.type
_entity_poly.pdbx_seq_one_letter_code
_entity_poly.pdbx_strand_id
1 'polypeptide(L)'
;MARLLAAVGTAQLLEATTLAQVAGTPPPALSAPGTTQRNAASACSVTSPSGGSAQSGNSAEAGDGAQPSKSDQPAQATDPSDSATLAAALNRVVRTEVETVYGYQVALTRLAQPAADQARALLATHETLVGQAEAHTRAHCVSVPPREPGYTLGTSFLQKPAAGLASLEAGTLPVYGDLVALSEGETRRWSVSSLVAAAQRTMRWGSDPGPVPGIVLDTALLPELPESAEASPRQTDGGTAATPAAP
;
A
#
# COMPACT_ATOMS: atom_id res chain seq x y z
N MET A 1 10.80 8.54 -8.94
CA MET A 1 11.82 8.79 -7.89
C MET A 1 11.25 8.79 -6.47
N ALA A 2 10.11 9.44 -6.18
CA ALA A 2 9.56 9.51 -4.81
C ALA A 2 9.35 8.14 -4.13
N ARG A 3 8.82 7.15 -4.86
CA ARG A 3 8.62 5.78 -4.35
C ARG A 3 9.92 5.12 -3.88
N LEU A 4 10.99 5.22 -4.68
CA LEU A 4 12.29 4.67 -4.34
C LEU A 4 12.90 5.33 -3.11
N LEU A 5 12.83 6.66 -3.02
CA LEU A 5 13.33 7.38 -1.85
C LEU A 5 12.57 7.00 -0.58
N ALA A 6 11.25 6.83 -0.67
CA ALA A 6 10.45 6.37 0.46
C ALA A 6 10.76 4.92 0.84
N ALA A 7 10.95 4.03 -0.14
CA ALA A 7 11.32 2.64 0.10
C ALA A 7 12.69 2.54 0.78
N VAL A 8 13.70 3.23 0.25
CA VAL A 8 15.06 3.27 0.83
C VAL A 8 15.03 3.90 2.23
N GLY A 9 14.32 5.01 2.41
CA GLY A 9 14.18 5.64 3.74
C GLY A 9 13.47 4.74 4.75
N THR A 10 12.47 3.96 4.30
CA THR A 10 11.80 2.96 5.14
C THR A 10 12.77 1.85 5.53
N ALA A 11 13.53 1.30 4.59
CA ALA A 11 14.52 0.27 4.87
C ALA A 11 15.60 0.75 5.86
N GLN A 12 16.15 1.96 5.65
CA GLN A 12 17.13 2.56 6.56
C GLN A 12 16.58 2.76 7.96
N LEU A 13 15.32 3.19 8.08
CA LEU A 13 14.68 3.35 9.38
C LEU A 13 14.46 2.01 10.09
N LEU A 14 14.05 0.96 9.36
CA LEU A 14 13.89 -0.38 9.93
C LEU A 14 15.24 -0.91 10.45
N GLU A 15 16.30 -0.76 9.67
CA GLU A 15 17.65 -1.17 10.09
C GLU A 15 18.13 -0.39 11.30
N ALA A 16 17.95 0.94 11.31
CA ALA A 16 18.28 1.77 12.46
C ALA A 16 17.49 1.37 13.72
N THR A 17 16.23 0.96 13.57
CA THR A 17 15.39 0.48 14.67
C THR A 17 15.90 -0.86 15.22
N THR A 18 16.28 -1.79 14.34
CA THR A 18 16.87 -3.07 14.73
C THR A 18 18.20 -2.86 15.46
N LEU A 19 19.08 -1.99 14.95
CA LEU A 19 20.34 -1.64 15.60
C LEU A 19 20.12 -0.97 16.97
N ALA A 20 19.13 -0.08 17.09
CA ALA A 20 18.79 0.55 18.36
C ALA A 20 18.30 -0.48 19.39
N GLN A 21 17.47 -1.45 18.98
CA GLN A 21 17.03 -2.54 19.85
C GLN A 21 18.19 -3.41 20.34
N VAL A 22 19.13 -3.77 19.45
CA VAL A 22 20.33 -4.54 19.81
C VAL A 22 21.25 -3.73 20.74
N ALA A 23 21.37 -2.42 20.52
CA ALA A 23 22.15 -1.52 21.36
C ALA A 23 21.47 -1.14 22.68
N GLY A 24 20.19 -1.52 22.89
CA GLY A 24 19.39 -1.11 24.05
C GLY A 24 19.09 0.39 24.09
N THR A 25 19.17 1.08 22.94
CA THR A 25 18.87 2.52 22.82
C THR A 25 17.46 2.74 22.30
N PRO A 26 16.81 3.87 22.63
CA PRO A 26 15.46 4.16 22.15
C PRO A 26 15.44 4.27 20.62
N PRO A 27 14.40 3.74 19.95
CA PRO A 27 14.30 3.79 18.51
C PRO A 27 14.15 5.23 18.01
N PRO A 28 14.59 5.53 16.77
CA PRO A 28 14.43 6.85 16.18
C PRO A 28 12.95 7.25 16.13
N ALA A 29 12.62 8.40 16.73
CA ALA A 29 11.25 8.90 16.78
C ALA A 29 10.82 9.39 15.39
N LEU A 30 9.74 8.81 14.85
CA LEU A 30 9.03 9.40 13.72
C LEU A 30 8.00 10.41 14.21
N SER A 31 7.99 11.59 13.60
CA SER A 31 6.91 12.55 13.83
C SER A 31 5.61 11.94 13.30
N ALA A 32 4.64 11.74 14.20
CA ALA A 32 3.30 11.31 13.80
C ALA A 32 2.71 12.32 12.81
N PRO A 33 2.00 11.88 11.76
CA PRO A 33 1.31 12.80 10.89
C PRO A 33 0.27 13.57 11.72
N GLY A 34 0.45 14.89 11.83
CA GLY A 34 -0.53 15.75 12.49
C GLY A 34 -1.87 15.63 11.77
N THR A 35 -2.92 15.28 12.50
CA THR A 35 -4.30 15.28 12.00
C THR A 35 -4.77 16.73 11.86
N THR A 36 -4.41 17.40 10.76
CA THR A 36 -5.12 18.59 10.31
C THR A 36 -6.40 18.13 9.62
N GLN A 37 -7.46 17.95 10.41
CA GLN A 37 -8.81 17.73 9.90
C GLN A 37 -9.29 18.99 9.17
N ARG A 38 -8.98 19.09 7.88
CA ARG A 38 -9.51 20.14 7.02
C ARG A 38 -10.95 19.74 6.66
N ASN A 39 -11.93 20.58 7.02
CA ASN A 39 -13.32 20.43 6.58
C ASN A 39 -13.40 20.53 5.05
N ALA A 40 -13.26 19.38 4.36
CA ALA A 40 -13.26 19.27 2.91
C ALA A 40 -14.68 19.19 2.31
N ALA A 41 -15.64 19.94 2.86
CA ALA A 41 -17.04 19.87 2.45
C ALA A 41 -17.45 20.94 1.42
N SER A 42 -16.54 21.77 0.88
CA SER A 42 -16.95 22.91 0.03
C SER A 42 -16.19 23.13 -1.28
N ALA A 43 -15.36 22.18 -1.74
CA ALA A 43 -14.54 22.41 -2.95
C ALA A 43 -14.97 21.62 -4.20
N CYS A 44 -15.75 20.54 -4.06
CA CYS A 44 -16.20 19.77 -5.22
C CYS A 44 -17.50 20.37 -5.78
N SER A 45 -17.44 21.62 -6.22
CA SER A 45 -18.52 22.26 -6.97
C SER A 45 -18.51 21.72 -8.39
N VAL A 46 -19.39 20.76 -8.68
CA VAL A 46 -19.72 20.39 -10.06
C VAL A 46 -20.46 21.60 -10.66
N THR A 47 -19.77 22.36 -11.51
CA THR A 47 -20.43 23.38 -12.34
C THR A 47 -21.38 22.67 -13.30
N SER A 48 -22.63 22.48 -12.89
CA SER A 48 -23.71 22.04 -13.77
C SER A 48 -24.23 23.26 -14.54
N PRO A 49 -24.21 23.29 -15.88
CA PRO A 49 -24.89 24.34 -16.63
C PRO A 49 -26.39 24.09 -16.54
N SER A 50 -27.08 24.80 -15.65
CA SER A 50 -28.54 24.95 -15.69
C SER A 50 -28.89 26.25 -16.39
N GLY A 51 -29.65 26.16 -17.47
CA GLY A 51 -30.12 27.31 -18.22
C GLY A 51 -31.11 26.93 -19.31
N GLY A 52 -32.14 26.16 -18.94
CA GLY A 52 -33.29 25.90 -19.79
C GLY A 52 -34.01 27.20 -20.13
N SER A 53 -34.10 27.49 -21.43
CA SER A 53 -35.06 28.46 -21.96
C SER A 53 -36.34 27.71 -22.32
N ALA A 54 -37.39 27.96 -21.55
CA ALA A 54 -38.75 27.59 -21.92
C ALA A 54 -39.20 28.51 -23.06
N GLN A 55 -39.67 27.94 -24.17
CA GLN A 55 -40.56 28.66 -25.07
C GLN A 55 -41.63 27.73 -25.67
N SER A 56 -42.84 28.26 -25.58
CA SER A 56 -44.17 27.76 -25.93
C SER A 56 -44.35 27.39 -27.41
N GLY A 57 -45.28 26.47 -27.71
CA GLY A 57 -46.03 26.52 -28.98
C GLY A 57 -46.52 25.19 -29.59
N ASN A 58 -47.83 24.95 -29.46
CA ASN A 58 -48.77 24.37 -30.45
C ASN A 58 -49.04 22.85 -30.55
N SER A 59 -50.32 22.61 -30.82
CA SER A 59 -51.12 21.38 -30.79
C SER A 59 -51.13 20.58 -32.10
N ALA A 60 -51.49 19.29 -31.94
CA ALA A 60 -52.18 18.35 -32.87
C ALA A 60 -51.43 18.00 -34.19
N GLU A 61 -51.27 16.75 -34.63
CA GLU A 61 -52.27 15.73 -35.00
C GLU A 61 -51.61 14.34 -35.24
N ALA A 62 -52.44 13.34 -35.51
CA ALA A 62 -52.18 11.89 -35.57
C ALA A 62 -51.20 11.38 -36.66
N GLY A 63 -50.66 10.17 -36.45
CA GLY A 63 -49.96 9.43 -37.49
C GLY A 63 -49.28 8.15 -36.99
N ASP A 64 -49.95 7.03 -37.22
CA ASP A 64 -49.51 5.64 -37.09
C ASP A 64 -48.26 5.33 -37.94
N GLY A 65 -47.40 4.41 -37.49
CA GLY A 65 -46.24 3.97 -38.29
C GLY A 65 -45.05 3.44 -37.49
N ALA A 66 -45.10 2.13 -37.18
CA ALA A 66 -43.98 1.36 -36.67
C ALA A 66 -42.79 1.30 -37.66
N GLN A 67 -41.57 1.54 -37.18
CA GLN A 67 -40.37 0.96 -37.79
C GLN A 67 -39.23 0.80 -36.75
N PRO A 68 -38.55 -0.35 -36.69
CA PRO A 68 -37.48 -0.61 -35.74
C PRO A 68 -36.16 0.02 -36.20
N SER A 69 -35.71 1.07 -35.53
CA SER A 69 -34.38 1.62 -35.72
C SER A 69 -33.37 0.81 -34.91
N LYS A 70 -32.43 0.23 -35.66
CA LYS A 70 -31.28 -0.54 -35.21
C LYS A 70 -30.52 0.21 -34.13
N SER A 71 -30.22 -0.50 -33.05
CA SER A 71 -29.28 -0.08 -32.01
C SER A 71 -27.89 0.07 -32.60
N ASP A 72 -27.54 1.28 -33.03
CA ASP A 72 -26.14 1.69 -33.16
C ASP A 72 -25.60 1.86 -31.74
N GLN A 73 -25.12 0.75 -31.19
CA GLN A 73 -24.28 0.71 -30.00
C GLN A 73 -22.91 1.28 -30.41
N PRO A 74 -22.49 2.46 -29.91
CA PRO A 74 -21.12 2.89 -30.12
C PRO A 74 -20.22 1.84 -29.47
N ALA A 75 -19.30 1.32 -30.29
CA ALA A 75 -18.23 0.45 -29.85
C ALA A 75 -17.60 1.01 -28.58
N GLN A 76 -17.50 0.17 -27.54
CA GLN A 76 -16.57 0.39 -26.45
C GLN A 76 -15.19 0.60 -27.08
N ALA A 77 -14.79 1.85 -27.21
CA ALA A 77 -13.41 2.21 -27.27
C ALA A 77 -12.81 1.69 -25.97
N THR A 78 -12.06 0.60 -26.05
CA THR A 78 -10.99 0.30 -25.10
C THR A 78 -10.07 1.51 -25.12
N ASP A 79 -10.32 2.45 -24.21
CA ASP A 79 -9.41 3.57 -23.98
C ASP A 79 -8.05 3.01 -23.53
N PRO A 80 -6.94 3.48 -24.10
CA PRO A 80 -5.61 3.20 -23.60
C PRO A 80 -5.40 4.06 -22.36
N SER A 81 -5.88 3.61 -21.20
CA SER A 81 -5.76 4.33 -19.92
C SER A 81 -5.31 3.41 -18.78
N ASP A 82 -4.24 2.66 -19.04
CA ASP A 82 -3.34 2.12 -18.01
C ASP A 82 -2.38 3.19 -17.46
N SER A 83 -2.76 4.48 -17.54
CA SER A 83 -2.02 5.53 -16.83
C SER A 83 -2.32 5.40 -15.35
N ALA A 84 -1.33 5.02 -14.55
CA ALA A 84 -1.43 5.02 -13.09
C ALA A 84 -1.80 6.43 -12.59
N THR A 85 -3.05 6.63 -12.17
CA THR A 85 -3.55 7.92 -11.67
C THR A 85 -3.60 7.97 -10.15
N LEU A 86 -3.51 9.18 -9.58
CA LEU A 86 -3.71 9.39 -8.14
C LEU A 86 -5.07 8.88 -7.67
N ALA A 87 -6.13 9.10 -8.46
CA ALA A 87 -7.47 8.62 -8.14
C ALA A 87 -7.53 7.08 -8.06
N ALA A 88 -6.92 6.39 -9.02
CA ALA A 88 -6.83 4.93 -8.99
C ALA A 88 -6.02 4.42 -7.79
N ALA A 89 -4.92 5.11 -7.43
CA ALA A 89 -4.11 4.75 -6.27
C ALA A 89 -4.86 4.94 -4.93
N LEU A 90 -5.58 6.05 -4.76
CA LEU A 90 -6.41 6.30 -3.58
C LEU A 90 -7.52 5.25 -3.44
N ASN A 91 -8.24 4.96 -4.53
CA ASN A 91 -9.27 3.93 -4.53
C ASN A 91 -8.69 2.54 -4.24
N ARG A 92 -7.48 2.25 -4.72
CA ARG A 92 -6.77 0.99 -4.40
C ARG A 92 -6.43 0.91 -2.92
N VAL A 93 -5.91 1.97 -2.30
CA VAL A 93 -5.66 2.00 -0.84
C VAL A 93 -6.94 1.74 -0.07
N VAL A 94 -8.06 2.42 -0.39
CA VAL A 94 -9.35 2.19 0.30
C VAL A 94 -9.77 0.72 0.20
N ARG A 95 -9.73 0.12 -0.99
CA ARG A 95 -10.11 -1.29 -1.18
C ARG A 95 -9.21 -2.25 -0.41
N THR A 96 -7.90 -2.05 -0.48
CA THR A 96 -6.91 -2.89 0.22
C THR A 96 -7.07 -2.79 1.73
N GLU A 97 -7.32 -1.61 2.28
CA GLU A 97 -7.53 -1.44 3.71
C GLU A 97 -8.83 -2.10 4.19
N VAL A 98 -9.93 -1.99 3.42
CA VAL A 98 -11.19 -2.67 3.76
C VAL A 98 -11.05 -4.20 3.67
N GLU A 99 -10.35 -4.71 2.66
CA GLU A 99 -10.03 -6.14 2.55
C GLU A 99 -9.17 -6.61 3.73
N THR A 100 -8.21 -5.79 4.17
CA THR A 100 -7.36 -6.10 5.32
C THR A 100 -8.18 -6.13 6.62
N VAL A 101 -9.08 -5.17 6.84
CA VAL A 101 -10.05 -5.18 7.95
C VAL A 101 -10.84 -6.49 7.96
N TYR A 102 -11.36 -6.92 6.81
CA TYR A 102 -12.08 -8.19 6.70
C TYR A 102 -11.20 -9.39 7.05
N GLY A 103 -9.96 -9.43 6.53
CA GLY A 103 -8.98 -10.47 6.86
C GLY A 103 -8.71 -10.58 8.37
N TYR A 104 -8.51 -9.45 9.05
CA TYR A 104 -8.33 -9.39 10.50
C TYR A 104 -9.57 -9.91 11.26
N GLN A 105 -10.76 -9.49 10.88
CA GLN A 105 -12.01 -9.96 11.49
C GLN A 105 -12.17 -11.48 11.37
N VAL A 106 -11.87 -12.06 10.20
CA VAL A 106 -11.90 -13.52 9.99
C VAL A 106 -10.82 -14.22 10.82
N ALA A 107 -9.61 -13.68 10.88
CA ALA A 107 -8.49 -14.27 11.61
C ALA A 107 -8.71 -14.29 13.13
N LEU A 108 -9.35 -13.26 13.69
CA LEU A 108 -9.59 -13.15 15.14
C LEU A 108 -10.33 -14.36 15.74
N THR A 109 -11.21 -14.97 14.97
CA THR A 109 -11.96 -16.18 15.41
C THR A 109 -11.10 -17.44 15.46
N ARG A 110 -9.88 -17.40 14.91
CA ARG A 110 -8.98 -18.56 14.73
C ARG A 110 -7.63 -18.39 15.42
N LEU A 111 -7.29 -17.19 15.87
CA LEU A 111 -6.04 -16.92 16.54
C LEU A 111 -6.12 -17.27 18.03
N ALA A 112 -5.08 -17.92 18.54
CA ALA A 112 -4.87 -18.09 19.97
C ALA A 112 -4.36 -16.78 20.60
N GLN A 113 -4.51 -16.65 21.93
CA GLN A 113 -3.80 -15.60 22.66
C GLN A 113 -2.30 -15.93 22.71
N PRO A 114 -1.38 -14.94 22.66
CA PRO A 114 -1.57 -13.47 22.63
C PRO A 114 -1.75 -12.87 21.22
N ALA A 115 -1.66 -13.67 20.16
CA ALA A 115 -1.75 -13.17 18.78
C ALA A 115 -3.12 -12.53 18.47
N ALA A 116 -4.19 -13.03 19.09
CA ALA A 116 -5.51 -12.42 18.97
C ALA A 116 -5.58 -11.01 19.57
N ASP A 117 -4.92 -10.74 20.71
CA ASP A 117 -4.85 -9.38 21.27
C ASP A 117 -4.12 -8.41 20.33
N GLN A 118 -2.98 -8.83 19.79
CA GLN A 118 -2.26 -8.06 18.76
C GLN A 118 -3.16 -7.80 17.54
N ALA A 119 -3.87 -8.82 17.07
CA ALA A 119 -4.77 -8.69 15.92
C ALA A 119 -5.93 -7.72 16.17
N ARG A 120 -6.48 -7.64 17.40
CA ARG A 120 -7.53 -6.64 17.71
C ARG A 120 -7.00 -5.22 17.66
N ALA A 121 -5.80 -4.99 18.18
CA ALA A 121 -5.18 -3.66 18.13
C ALA A 121 -4.88 -3.23 16.68
N LEU A 122 -4.40 -4.15 15.85
CA LEU A 122 -4.14 -3.88 14.44
C LEU A 122 -5.43 -3.71 13.63
N LEU A 123 -6.49 -4.47 13.93
CA LEU A 123 -7.82 -4.27 13.33
C LEU A 123 -8.32 -2.82 13.54
N ALA A 124 -8.29 -2.32 14.77
CA ALA A 124 -8.68 -0.93 15.05
C ALA A 124 -7.81 0.11 14.32
N THR A 125 -6.53 -0.22 14.11
CA THR A 125 -5.62 0.60 13.31
C THR A 125 -6.07 0.64 11.84
N HIS A 126 -6.39 -0.50 11.24
CA HIS A 126 -6.87 -0.57 9.86
C HIS A 126 -8.22 0.11 9.66
N GLU A 127 -9.15 0.00 10.61
CA GLU A 127 -10.42 0.75 10.56
C GLU A 127 -10.19 2.27 10.55
N THR A 128 -9.20 2.75 11.31
CA THR A 128 -8.77 4.14 11.27
C THR A 128 -8.14 4.50 9.91
N LEU A 129 -7.30 3.64 9.36
CA LEU A 129 -6.68 3.84 8.04
C LEU A 129 -7.71 3.89 6.90
N VAL A 130 -8.77 3.08 6.95
CA VAL A 130 -9.90 3.17 6.01
C VAL A 130 -10.51 4.58 6.07
N GLY A 131 -10.83 5.08 7.27
CA GLY A 131 -11.41 6.42 7.43
C GLY A 131 -10.49 7.53 6.89
N GLN A 132 -9.17 7.41 7.13
CA GLN A 132 -8.18 8.35 6.60
C GLN A 132 -8.05 8.28 5.07
N ALA A 133 -8.01 7.08 4.50
CA ALA A 133 -7.93 6.87 3.06
C ALA A 133 -9.16 7.45 2.34
N GLU A 134 -10.36 7.21 2.88
CA GLU A 134 -11.60 7.80 2.37
C GLU A 134 -11.57 9.35 2.47
N ALA A 135 -11.06 9.90 3.57
CA ALA A 135 -10.93 11.35 3.73
C ALA A 135 -9.96 11.97 2.71
N HIS A 136 -8.80 11.34 2.48
CA HIS A 136 -7.88 11.75 1.42
C HIS A 136 -8.53 11.64 0.03
N THR A 137 -9.28 10.56 -0.23
CA THR A 137 -10.02 10.36 -1.48
C THR A 137 -10.99 11.52 -1.75
N ARG A 138 -11.80 11.89 -0.76
CA ARG A 138 -12.74 13.03 -0.85
C ARG A 138 -12.01 14.37 -0.97
N ALA A 139 -10.89 14.56 -0.28
CA ALA A 139 -10.10 15.79 -0.35
C ALA A 139 -9.52 16.05 -1.75
N HIS A 140 -9.34 15.00 -2.56
CA HIS A 140 -8.95 15.08 -3.97
C HIS A 140 -10.16 15.07 -4.93
N CYS A 141 -11.38 15.27 -4.42
CA CYS A 141 -12.63 15.18 -5.18
C CYS A 141 -12.80 13.86 -5.97
N VAL A 142 -12.25 12.77 -5.45
CA VAL A 142 -12.43 11.42 -6.00
C VAL A 142 -13.60 10.75 -5.27
N SER A 143 -14.44 10.02 -6.01
CA SER A 143 -15.50 9.21 -5.40
C SER A 143 -14.90 8.04 -4.64
N VAL A 144 -15.29 7.87 -3.39
CA VAL A 144 -14.93 6.69 -2.59
C VAL A 144 -15.58 5.46 -3.21
N PRO A 145 -14.82 4.36 -3.43
CA PRO A 145 -15.38 3.16 -4.01
C PRO A 145 -16.43 2.54 -3.06
N PRO A 146 -17.50 1.92 -3.60
CA PRO A 146 -18.46 1.19 -2.78
C PRO A 146 -17.77 0.03 -2.07
N ARG A 147 -18.29 -0.35 -0.90
CA ARG A 147 -17.77 -1.48 -0.14
C ARG A 147 -18.31 -2.78 -0.70
N GLU A 148 -17.43 -3.75 -0.89
CA GLU A 148 -17.82 -5.10 -1.25
C GLU A 148 -18.47 -5.79 -0.04
N PRO A 149 -19.49 -6.64 -0.25
CA PRO A 149 -20.16 -7.37 0.83
C PRO A 149 -19.29 -8.46 1.45
N GLY A 150 -18.19 -8.85 0.80
CA GLY A 150 -17.25 -9.84 1.30
C GLY A 150 -16.03 -10.00 0.39
N TYR A 151 -14.99 -10.64 0.93
CA TYR A 151 -13.73 -10.88 0.23
C TYR A 151 -13.36 -12.36 0.29
N THR A 152 -12.71 -12.85 -0.76
CA THR A 152 -12.20 -14.22 -0.82
C THR A 152 -10.85 -14.31 -0.12
N LEU A 153 -10.77 -15.10 0.94
CA LEU A 153 -9.50 -15.43 1.60
C LEU A 153 -9.06 -16.82 1.15
N GLY A 154 -7.78 -16.98 0.80
CA GLY A 154 -7.23 -18.26 0.37
C GLY A 154 -7.33 -19.34 1.45
N THR A 155 -7.46 -20.60 1.06
CA THR A 155 -7.59 -21.73 2.01
C THR A 155 -6.41 -21.81 2.99
N SER A 156 -5.20 -21.43 2.55
CA SER A 156 -4.00 -21.36 3.39
C SER A 156 -4.14 -20.33 4.53
N PHE A 157 -4.86 -19.23 4.31
CA PHE A 157 -5.15 -18.23 5.34
C PHE A 157 -5.95 -18.85 6.49
N LEU A 158 -6.97 -19.65 6.17
CA LEU A 158 -7.83 -20.28 7.17
C LEU A 158 -7.09 -21.32 8.02
N GLN A 159 -6.10 -21.99 7.45
CA GLN A 159 -5.26 -22.97 8.15
C GLN A 159 -4.17 -22.30 9.01
N LYS A 160 -3.60 -21.19 8.51
CA LYS A 160 -2.50 -20.47 9.17
C LYS A 160 -2.81 -18.98 9.22
N PRO A 161 -3.73 -18.54 10.11
CA PRO A 161 -4.23 -17.17 10.13
C PRO A 161 -3.13 -16.14 10.37
N ALA A 162 -2.14 -16.42 11.23
CA ALA A 162 -1.03 -15.51 11.48
C ALA A 162 -0.17 -15.28 10.23
N ALA A 163 0.16 -16.35 9.49
CA ALA A 163 0.91 -16.24 8.24
C ALA A 163 0.07 -15.53 7.16
N GLY A 164 -1.23 -15.79 7.14
CA GLY A 164 -2.17 -15.09 6.27
C GLY A 164 -2.22 -13.58 6.53
N LEU A 165 -2.26 -13.16 7.81
CA LEU A 165 -2.17 -11.74 8.18
C LEU A 165 -0.82 -11.14 7.80
N ALA A 166 0.27 -11.90 7.93
CA ALA A 166 1.59 -11.47 7.48
C ALA A 166 1.60 -11.17 5.96
N SER A 167 0.96 -12.03 5.16
CA SER A 167 0.82 -11.82 3.71
C SER A 167 -0.09 -10.64 3.36
N LEU A 168 -1.19 -10.43 4.09
CA LEU A 168 -2.05 -9.26 3.88
C LEU A 168 -1.31 -7.96 4.15
N GLU A 169 -0.57 -7.87 5.26
CA GLU A 169 0.22 -6.69 5.61
C GLU A 169 1.30 -6.41 4.57
N ALA A 170 2.03 -7.44 4.14
CA ALA A 170 3.02 -7.32 3.06
C ALA A 170 2.37 -6.84 1.74
N GLY A 171 1.17 -7.31 1.44
CA GLY A 171 0.39 -6.91 0.27
C GLY A 171 0.00 -5.43 0.26
N THR A 172 -0.06 -4.76 1.42
CA THR A 172 -0.35 -3.32 1.50
C THR A 172 0.84 -2.44 1.09
N LEU A 173 2.08 -2.96 1.20
CA LEU A 173 3.31 -2.21 0.93
C LEU A 173 3.33 -1.59 -0.49
N PRO A 174 3.15 -2.37 -1.59
CA PRO A 174 3.18 -1.79 -2.93
C PRO A 174 2.07 -0.76 -3.15
N VAL A 175 0.91 -0.93 -2.50
CA VAL A 175 -0.23 -0.02 -2.62
C VAL A 175 0.10 1.36 -2.04
N TYR A 176 0.71 1.40 -0.85
CA TYR A 176 1.22 2.66 -0.29
C TYR A 176 2.40 3.22 -1.09
N GLY A 177 3.28 2.36 -1.61
CA GLY A 177 4.38 2.77 -2.50
C GLY A 177 3.89 3.49 -3.76
N ASP A 178 2.82 2.98 -4.38
CA ASP A 178 2.19 3.61 -5.54
C ASP A 178 1.57 4.96 -5.17
N LEU A 179 0.88 5.05 -4.02
CA LEU A 179 0.31 6.31 -3.59
C LEU A 179 1.39 7.35 -3.27
N VAL A 180 2.52 6.97 -2.67
CA VAL A 180 3.68 7.86 -2.48
C VAL A 180 4.18 8.40 -3.82
N ALA A 181 4.21 7.56 -4.86
CA ALA A 181 4.69 7.94 -6.19
C ALA A 181 3.78 8.99 -6.85
N LEU A 182 2.46 8.87 -6.65
CA LEU A 182 1.44 9.60 -7.39
C LEU A 182 0.83 10.78 -6.63
N SER A 183 1.06 10.87 -5.32
CA SER A 183 0.52 11.94 -4.47
C SER A 183 1.54 13.03 -4.19
N GLU A 184 1.08 14.17 -3.67
CA GLU A 184 1.91 15.29 -3.22
C GLU A 184 1.45 15.81 -1.85
N GLY A 185 2.20 16.76 -1.28
CA GLY A 185 1.82 17.50 -0.08
C GLY A 185 1.47 16.62 1.12
N GLU A 186 0.32 16.88 1.73
CA GLU A 186 -0.19 16.17 2.91
C GLU A 186 -0.49 14.69 2.61
N THR A 187 -1.01 14.38 1.42
CA THR A 187 -1.30 12.99 1.03
C THR A 187 -0.01 12.18 0.86
N ARG A 188 1.04 12.77 0.29
CA ARG A 188 2.35 12.10 0.21
C ARG A 188 2.93 11.83 1.59
N ARG A 189 2.87 12.81 2.51
CA ARG A 189 3.37 12.63 3.88
C ARG A 189 2.62 11.51 4.61
N TRP A 190 1.30 11.49 4.53
CA TRP A 190 0.48 10.41 5.09
C TRP A 190 0.81 9.05 4.49
N SER A 191 1.02 8.99 3.17
CA SER A 191 1.35 7.75 2.46
C SER A 191 2.72 7.20 2.87
N VAL A 192 3.72 8.07 3.07
CA VAL A 192 5.05 7.68 3.56
C VAL A 192 4.96 7.12 4.98
N SER A 193 4.25 7.80 5.90
CA SER A 193 4.08 7.27 7.26
C SER A 193 3.32 5.93 7.26
N SER A 194 2.33 5.79 6.38
CA SER A 194 1.54 4.55 6.27
C SER A 194 2.36 3.41 5.69
N LEU A 195 3.24 3.68 4.71
CA LEU A 195 4.18 2.70 4.17
C LEU A 195 5.13 2.16 5.25
N VAL A 196 5.72 3.07 6.05
CA VAL A 196 6.59 2.66 7.17
C VAL A 196 5.83 1.83 8.19
N ALA A 197 4.63 2.28 8.59
CA ALA A 197 3.81 1.56 9.55
C ALA A 197 3.41 0.17 9.03
N ALA A 198 3.09 0.05 7.75
CA ALA A 198 2.79 -1.23 7.09
C ALA A 198 4.00 -2.17 7.11
N ALA A 199 5.21 -1.67 6.85
CA ALA A 199 6.43 -2.48 6.90
C ALA A 199 6.69 -3.01 8.33
N GLN A 200 6.48 -2.16 9.34
CA GLN A 200 6.59 -2.58 10.74
C GLN A 200 5.52 -3.61 11.14
N ARG A 201 4.29 -3.49 10.65
CA ARG A 201 3.24 -4.49 10.89
C ARG A 201 3.54 -5.83 10.20
N THR A 202 4.10 -5.77 9.00
CA THR A 202 4.59 -6.96 8.26
C THR A 202 5.62 -7.74 9.10
N MET A 203 6.62 -7.04 9.66
CA MET A 203 7.61 -7.64 10.55
C MET A 203 7.01 -8.19 11.85
N ARG A 204 6.00 -7.51 12.42
CA ARG A 204 5.30 -7.97 13.64
C ARG A 204 4.54 -9.29 13.45
N TRP A 205 4.20 -9.64 12.21
CA TRP A 205 3.65 -10.95 11.87
C TRP A 205 4.71 -11.96 11.40
N GLY A 206 6.00 -11.59 11.46
CA GLY A 206 7.12 -12.45 11.08
C GLY A 206 7.36 -12.55 9.58
N SER A 207 6.75 -11.68 8.76
CA SER A 207 7.05 -11.60 7.33
C SER A 207 8.15 -10.58 7.07
N ASP A 208 8.92 -10.83 6.01
CA ASP A 208 9.92 -9.89 5.50
C ASP A 208 9.23 -8.81 4.65
N PRO A 209 9.38 -7.50 4.98
CA PRO A 209 8.91 -6.41 4.12
C PRO A 209 9.78 -6.22 2.86
N GLY A 210 10.89 -6.94 2.74
CA GLY A 210 11.85 -6.88 1.64
C GLY A 210 12.85 -5.73 1.77
N PRO A 211 13.90 -5.71 0.93
CA PRO A 211 14.97 -4.72 1.01
C PRO A 211 14.53 -3.31 0.60
N VAL A 212 13.47 -3.20 -0.20
CA VAL A 212 12.88 -1.93 -0.66
C VAL A 212 11.37 -1.94 -0.45
N PRO A 213 10.89 -1.75 0.80
CA PRO A 213 9.47 -1.85 1.12
C PRO A 213 8.62 -0.94 0.24
N GLY A 214 7.58 -1.51 -0.35
CA GLY A 214 6.68 -0.82 -1.25
C GLY A 214 7.12 -0.79 -2.71
N ILE A 215 8.22 -1.44 -3.08
CA ILE A 215 8.59 -1.72 -4.48
C ILE A 215 8.50 -3.23 -4.71
N VAL A 216 7.73 -3.63 -5.73
CA VAL A 216 7.77 -5.01 -6.22
C VAL A 216 9.03 -5.13 -7.07
N LEU A 217 10.05 -5.78 -6.53
CA LEU A 217 11.31 -5.99 -7.22
C LEU A 217 11.30 -7.37 -7.87
N ASP A 218 11.38 -7.39 -9.19
CA ASP A 218 11.66 -8.63 -9.91
C ASP A 218 13.16 -8.88 -9.88
N THR A 219 13.60 -9.78 -8.98
CA THR A 219 15.00 -10.10 -8.80
C THR A 219 15.60 -10.82 -10.02
N ALA A 220 14.78 -11.43 -10.88
CA ALA A 220 15.24 -12.05 -12.12
C ALA A 220 15.67 -11.00 -13.17
N LEU A 221 15.26 -9.74 -12.99
CA LEU A 221 15.65 -8.62 -13.85
C LEU A 221 16.83 -7.82 -13.29
N LEU A 222 17.32 -8.16 -12.09
CA LEU A 222 18.49 -7.53 -11.53
C LEU A 222 19.75 -8.06 -12.21
N PRO A 223 20.73 -7.20 -12.53
CA PRO A 223 22.04 -7.66 -12.98
C PRO A 223 22.65 -8.61 -11.93
N GLU A 224 23.22 -9.72 -12.38
CA GLU A 224 23.98 -10.59 -11.48
C GLU A 224 25.13 -9.79 -10.87
N LEU A 225 25.17 -9.76 -9.54
CA LEU A 225 26.29 -9.16 -8.84
C LEU A 225 27.53 -10.03 -9.07
N PRO A 226 28.71 -9.43 -9.29
CA PRO A 226 29.94 -10.22 -9.33
C PRO A 226 30.06 -10.99 -8.01
N GLU A 227 30.32 -12.30 -8.10
CA GLU A 227 30.50 -13.14 -6.91
C GLU A 227 31.49 -12.45 -5.98
N SER A 228 31.06 -12.23 -4.72
CA SER A 228 31.91 -11.68 -3.68
C SER A 228 33.20 -12.48 -3.67
N ALA A 229 34.28 -11.86 -4.17
CA ALA A 229 35.59 -12.47 -4.27
C ALA A 229 35.86 -13.24 -2.99
N GLU A 230 36.00 -14.55 -3.12
CA GLU A 230 36.29 -15.48 -2.03
C GLU A 230 37.32 -14.82 -1.11
N ALA A 231 37.01 -14.82 0.18
CA ALA A 231 37.94 -14.45 1.22
C ALA A 231 39.25 -15.20 0.95
N SER A 232 40.22 -14.48 0.39
CA SER A 232 41.52 -15.02 0.03
C SER A 232 42.08 -15.70 1.28
N PRO A 233 42.37 -17.02 1.26
CA PRO A 233 42.85 -17.71 2.43
C PRO A 233 44.13 -17.01 2.87
N ARG A 234 44.07 -16.43 4.06
CA ARG A 234 45.22 -15.78 4.72
C ARG A 234 46.31 -16.84 4.79
N GLN A 235 47.28 -16.73 3.89
CA GLN A 235 48.46 -17.58 3.80
C GLN A 235 49.23 -17.40 5.10
N THR A 236 48.98 -18.28 6.07
CA THR A 236 49.83 -18.44 7.25
C THR A 236 51.12 -19.06 6.77
N ASP A 237 52.07 -18.21 6.40
CA ASP A 237 53.41 -18.65 6.06
C ASP A 237 54.09 -19.18 7.33
N GLY A 238 54.35 -20.48 7.30
CA GLY A 238 55.01 -21.22 8.36
C GLY A 238 56.49 -20.84 8.45
N GLY A 239 56.80 -19.89 9.32
CA GLY A 239 58.18 -19.60 9.73
C GLY A 239 58.74 -20.76 10.56
N THR A 240 59.55 -21.59 9.90
CA THR A 240 60.25 -22.72 10.50
C THR A 240 61.53 -22.26 11.22
N ALA A 241 61.69 -22.73 12.45
CA ALA A 241 62.87 -22.90 13.30
C ALA A 241 64.23 -22.28 12.91
N ALA A 242 64.82 -21.54 13.86
CA ALA A 242 66.28 -21.50 14.05
C ALA A 242 66.60 -21.53 15.56
N THR A 243 67.07 -22.68 16.04
CA THR A 243 67.70 -22.87 17.35
C THR A 243 69.20 -22.58 17.21
N PRO A 244 69.79 -21.64 17.96
CA PRO A 244 71.24 -21.57 18.10
C PRO A 244 71.73 -22.45 19.25
N ALA A 245 72.61 -23.40 18.92
CA ALA A 245 73.40 -24.17 19.87
C ALA A 245 74.61 -23.34 20.35
N ALA A 246 74.90 -23.44 21.65
CA ALA A 246 76.08 -22.87 22.31
C ALA A 246 77.31 -23.78 22.12
N PRO A 247 78.52 -23.20 22.26
CA PRO A 247 79.50 -23.75 23.19
C PRO A 247 79.82 -22.81 24.36
#